data_AF-A0A1Q3GLR6-F1
#
_entry.id   AF-A0A1Q3GLR6-F1
#
_cell.length_a   1.000
_cell.length_b   1.000
_cell.length_c   1.000
_cell.angle_alpha   90.00
_cell.angle_beta   90.00
_cell.angle_gamma   90.00
#
_symmetry.space_group_name_H-M   'P 1'
#
loop_
_entity.id
_entity.type
_entity.pdbx_description
1 polymer ?
#
loop_
_entity_poly.entity_id
_entity_poly.type
_entity_poly.pdbx_seq_one_letter_code
_entity_poly.pdbx_strand_id
1 'polypeptide(L)'
;MIHPITAFGEIQTKINQLMTLLGPEHFLSVLKIVASVKNLEAIKVQEVDKGDATCQFILTQVAEAYEIELDQLKTKRKHCEAKMIAAHLMREYCHWPLEKIAIAMGYNTAWMPWSYIHQMDSILEWDGVYTTLKNKHQAIKTKTETFIKILNLDQQ
;
A
#
# COMPACT_ATOMS: atom_id res chain seq x y z
N MET A 1 27.85 4.54 -26.25
CA MET A 1 28.39 5.16 -25.03
C MET A 1 27.24 5.83 -24.30
N ILE A 2 26.76 5.25 -23.21
CA ILE A 2 25.72 5.86 -22.36
C ILE A 2 26.47 6.76 -21.37
N HIS A 3 26.11 8.04 -21.31
CA HIS A 3 26.79 9.02 -20.47
C HIS A 3 26.59 8.69 -18.98
N PRO A 4 27.65 8.56 -18.17
CA PRO A 4 27.54 8.18 -16.75
C PRO A 4 26.81 9.21 -15.87
N ILE A 5 26.55 10.41 -16.38
CA ILE A 5 25.86 11.50 -15.66
C ILE A 5 24.35 11.24 -15.56
N THR A 6 23.73 10.55 -16.52
CA THR A 6 22.29 10.26 -16.49
C THR A 6 21.94 9.17 -15.48
N ALA A 7 22.78 8.14 -15.35
CA ALA A 7 22.54 7.03 -14.42
C ALA A 7 22.59 7.46 -12.94
N PHE A 8 23.49 8.38 -12.58
CA PHE A 8 23.57 8.88 -11.20
C PHE A 8 22.36 9.74 -10.83
N GLY A 9 21.86 10.56 -11.76
CA GLY A 9 20.65 11.36 -11.57
C GLY A 9 19.40 10.51 -11.37
N GLU A 10 19.28 9.39 -12.10
CA GLU A 10 18.18 8.43 -11.95
C GLU A 10 18.22 7.73 -10.58
N ILE A 11 19.40 7.29 -10.15
CA ILE A 11 19.59 6.66 -8.83
C ILE A 11 19.26 7.64 -7.70
N GLN A 12 19.74 8.88 -7.79
CA GLN A 12 19.48 9.90 -6.78
C GLN A 12 17.97 10.21 -6.67
N THR A 13 17.28 10.27 -7.82
CA THR A 13 15.82 10.43 -7.87
C THR A 13 15.10 9.29 -7.15
N LYS A 14 15.47 8.04 -7.46
CA LYS A 14 14.89 6.84 -6.82
C LYS A 14 15.13 6.83 -5.30
N ILE A 15 16.33 7.22 -4.85
CA ILE A 15 16.66 7.34 -3.43
C ILE A 15 15.79 8.38 -2.72
N ASN A 16 15.64 9.58 -3.30
CA ASN A 16 14.83 10.65 -2.70
C ASN A 16 13.35 10.26 -2.60
N GLN A 17 12.83 9.53 -3.60
CA GLN A 17 11.48 8.98 -3.57
C GLN A 17 11.30 7.94 -2.45
N LEU A 18 12.25 7.01 -2.30
CA LEU A 18 12.24 6.03 -1.21
C LEU A 18 12.29 6.70 0.17
N MET A 19 13.10 7.74 0.33
CA MET A 19 13.22 8.49 1.59
C MET A 19 11.94 9.22 1.97
N THR A 20 11.23 9.77 0.98
CA THR A 20 9.94 10.45 1.19
C THR A 20 8.84 9.46 1.60
N LEU A 21 8.86 8.24 1.03
CA LEU A 21 7.86 7.22 1.29
C LEU A 21 8.05 6.52 2.64
N LEU A 22 9.27 6.06 2.92
CA LEU A 22 9.59 5.31 4.14
C LEU A 22 9.69 6.22 5.37
N GLY A 23 9.92 7.51 5.13
CA GLY A 23 10.40 8.43 6.14
C GLY A 23 11.90 8.22 6.43
N PRO A 24 12.57 9.25 6.98
CA PRO A 24 14.01 9.23 7.15
C PRO A 24 14.50 8.09 8.07
N GLU A 25 13.74 7.72 9.10
CA GLU A 25 14.15 6.68 10.05
C GLU A 25 14.18 5.27 9.43
N HIS A 26 13.11 4.88 8.74
CA HIS A 26 13.04 3.56 8.09
C HIS A 26 14.02 3.47 6.92
N PHE A 27 14.17 4.54 6.13
CA PHE A 27 15.16 4.58 5.06
C PHE A 27 16.58 4.37 5.59
N LEU A 28 16.93 5.04 6.70
CA LEU A 28 18.24 4.92 7.33
C LEU A 28 18.45 3.53 7.95
N SER A 29 17.38 2.89 8.45
CA SER A 29 17.40 1.48 8.88
C SER A 29 17.71 0.53 7.71
N VAL A 30 17.03 0.68 6.57
CA VAL A 30 17.30 -0.11 5.36
C VAL A 30 18.73 0.10 4.87
N LEU A 31 19.22 1.35 4.83
CA LEU A 31 20.61 1.64 4.45
C LEU A 31 21.62 0.98 5.38
N LYS A 32 21.37 0.96 6.69
CA LYS A 32 22.22 0.26 7.66
C LYS A 32 22.26 -1.24 7.40
N ILE A 33 21.12 -1.86 7.09
CA ILE A 33 21.04 -3.28 6.72
C ILE A 33 21.85 -3.53 5.45
N VAL A 34 21.60 -2.77 4.38
CA VAL A 34 22.31 -2.88 3.10
C VAL A 34 23.82 -2.69 3.28
N ALA A 35 24.25 -1.66 4.02
CA ALA A 35 25.67 -1.39 4.29
C ALA A 35 26.35 -2.48 5.13
N SER A 36 25.58 -3.24 5.93
CA SER A 36 26.11 -4.36 6.72
C SER A 36 26.39 -5.63 5.89
N VAL A 37 25.92 -5.66 4.64
CA VAL A 37 26.04 -6.82 3.76
C VAL A 37 27.36 -6.73 2.99
N LYS A 38 28.26 -7.69 3.25
CA LYS A 38 29.60 -7.75 2.60
C LYS A 38 29.56 -8.02 1.10
N ASN A 39 28.50 -8.67 0.61
CA ASN A 39 28.30 -8.93 -0.81
C ASN A 39 26.82 -8.76 -1.15
N LEU A 40 26.47 -7.57 -1.66
CA LEU A 40 25.09 -7.24 -2.03
C LEU A 40 24.56 -8.07 -3.19
N GLU A 41 25.42 -8.47 -4.13
CA GLU A 41 25.06 -9.30 -5.29
C GLU A 41 24.65 -10.73 -4.89
N ALA A 42 25.09 -11.18 -3.71
CA ALA A 42 24.70 -12.48 -3.17
C ALA A 42 23.31 -12.46 -2.50
N ILE A 43 22.72 -11.28 -2.28
CA ILE A 43 21.35 -11.18 -1.77
C ILE A 43 20.39 -11.55 -2.89
N LYS A 44 19.79 -12.74 -2.76
CA LYS A 44 18.60 -13.09 -3.51
C LYS A 44 17.41 -12.41 -2.84
N VAL A 45 16.98 -11.28 -3.39
CA VAL A 45 15.71 -10.68 -3.00
C VAL A 45 14.62 -11.64 -3.46
N GLN A 46 13.83 -12.14 -2.51
CA GLN A 46 12.63 -12.89 -2.86
C GLN A 46 11.72 -11.95 -3.64
N GLU A 47 11.30 -12.33 -4.84
CA GLU A 47 10.30 -11.57 -5.58
C GLU A 47 9.08 -11.40 -4.68
N VAL A 48 8.78 -10.16 -4.32
CA VAL A 48 7.56 -9.84 -3.59
C VAL A 48 6.47 -9.71 -4.63
N ASP A 49 5.43 -10.54 -4.52
CA ASP A 49 4.23 -10.39 -5.34
C ASP A 49 3.72 -8.95 -5.19
N LYS A 50 3.64 -8.21 -6.31
CA LYS A 50 3.26 -6.80 -6.29
C LYS A 50 1.88 -6.58 -5.68
N GLY A 51 0.97 -7.54 -5.87
CA GLY A 51 -0.35 -7.53 -5.25
C GLY A 51 -0.26 -7.66 -3.72
N ASP A 52 0.57 -8.59 -3.22
CA ASP A 52 0.83 -8.78 -1.78
C ASP A 52 1.48 -7.53 -1.16
N ALA A 53 2.48 -6.95 -1.81
CA ALA A 53 3.10 -5.69 -1.37
C ALA A 53 2.09 -4.54 -1.32
N THR A 54 1.28 -4.40 -2.36
CA THR A 54 0.25 -3.34 -2.46
C THR A 54 -0.84 -3.52 -1.40
N CYS A 55 -1.28 -4.76 -1.16
CA CYS A 55 -2.25 -5.06 -0.12
C CYS A 55 -1.73 -4.68 1.26
N GLN A 56 -0.49 -5.11 1.57
CA GLN A 56 0.12 -4.81 2.86
C GLN A 56 0.28 -3.30 3.06
N PHE A 57 0.70 -2.57 2.01
CA PHE A 57 0.79 -1.13 2.03
C PHE A 57 -0.58 -0.47 2.31
N ILE A 58 -1.64 -0.88 1.61
CA ILE A 58 -3.01 -0.36 1.83
C ILE A 58 -3.44 -0.58 3.28
N LEU A 59 -3.28 -1.80 3.81
CA LEU A 59 -3.70 -2.12 5.18
C LEU A 59 -2.93 -1.28 6.21
N THR A 60 -1.62 -1.11 6.03
CA THR A 60 -0.80 -0.24 6.90
C THR A 60 -1.27 1.22 6.84
N GLN A 61 -1.47 1.77 5.64
CA GLN A 61 -1.90 3.17 5.49
C GLN A 61 -3.30 3.42 6.06
N VAL A 62 -4.20 2.44 5.95
CA VAL A 62 -5.51 2.48 6.59
C VAL A 62 -5.36 2.45 8.11
N ALA A 63 -4.53 1.55 8.65
CA ALA A 63 -4.33 1.43 10.09
C ALA A 63 -3.78 2.73 10.70
N GLU A 64 -2.78 3.32 10.05
CA GLU A 64 -2.21 4.64 10.41
C GLU A 64 -3.27 5.76 10.36
N ALA A 65 -4.07 5.83 9.30
CA ALA A 65 -5.10 6.87 9.15
C ALA A 65 -6.21 6.81 10.19
N TYR A 66 -6.36 5.68 10.89
CA TYR A 66 -7.32 5.46 11.95
C TYR A 66 -6.66 5.30 13.33
N GLU A 67 -5.34 5.48 13.43
CA GLU A 67 -4.57 5.35 14.68
C GLU A 67 -4.81 4.01 15.40
N ILE A 68 -4.81 2.94 14.62
CA ILE A 68 -5.04 1.57 15.11
C ILE A 68 -3.90 0.64 14.72
N GLU A 69 -3.78 -0.44 15.48
CA GLU A 69 -2.88 -1.54 15.12
C GLU A 69 -3.44 -2.30 13.91
N LEU A 70 -2.54 -2.78 13.03
CA LEU A 70 -2.92 -3.52 11.83
C LEU A 70 -3.83 -4.72 12.13
N ASP A 71 -3.58 -5.43 13.23
CA ASP A 71 -4.37 -6.59 13.62
C ASP A 71 -5.79 -6.21 14.05
N GLN A 72 -6.03 -4.97 14.49
CA GLN A 72 -7.37 -4.49 14.83
C GLN A 72 -8.25 -4.37 13.58
N LEU A 73 -7.69 -4.11 12.40
CA LEU A 73 -8.41 -4.14 11.12
C LEU A 73 -8.94 -5.54 10.78
N LYS A 74 -8.29 -6.61 11.27
CA LYS A 74 -8.67 -8.00 11.01
C LYS A 74 -9.75 -8.52 11.97
N THR A 75 -10.13 -7.74 12.99
CA THR A 75 -11.12 -8.18 13.99
C THR A 75 -12.55 -7.88 13.55
N LYS A 76 -13.50 -8.80 13.73
CA LYS A 76 -14.86 -8.73 13.11
C LYS A 76 -15.70 -7.48 13.40
N ARG A 77 -15.51 -6.76 14.52
CA ARG A 77 -16.51 -5.78 15.03
C ARG A 77 -16.07 -4.33 15.16
N LYS A 78 -14.83 -3.97 14.78
CA LYS A 78 -14.36 -2.58 14.89
C LYS A 78 -13.97 -2.01 13.52
N HIS A 79 -14.07 -0.69 13.38
CA HIS A 79 -13.58 0.12 12.25
C HIS A 79 -14.20 -0.20 10.87
N CYS A 80 -15.54 -0.17 10.76
CA CYS A 80 -16.24 -0.41 9.49
C CYS A 80 -15.78 0.52 8.36
N GLU A 81 -15.64 1.82 8.63
CA GLU A 81 -15.14 2.78 7.66
C GLU A 81 -13.74 2.45 7.14
N ALA A 82 -12.82 2.11 8.04
CA ALA A 82 -11.46 1.73 7.70
C ALA A 82 -11.45 0.48 6.80
N LYS A 83 -12.30 -0.50 7.11
CA LYS A 83 -12.46 -1.72 6.32
C LYS A 83 -13.09 -1.49 4.96
N MET A 84 -14.02 -0.55 4.85
CA MET A 84 -14.59 -0.15 3.57
C MET A 84 -13.52 0.42 2.64
N ILE A 85 -12.70 1.35 3.16
CA ILE A 85 -11.57 1.89 2.40
C ILE A 85 -10.61 0.78 2.00
N ALA A 86 -10.22 -0.07 2.95
CA ALA A 86 -9.26 -1.14 2.71
C ALA A 86 -9.76 -2.11 1.63
N ALA A 87 -11.00 -2.61 1.75
CA ALA A 87 -11.59 -3.56 0.80
C ALA A 87 -11.71 -2.96 -0.61
N HIS A 88 -12.19 -1.72 -0.70
CA HIS A 88 -12.33 -1.01 -1.97
C HIS A 88 -10.97 -0.85 -2.66
N LEU A 89 -9.96 -0.31 -1.95
CA LEU A 89 -8.64 -0.08 -2.53
C LEU A 89 -7.91 -1.40 -2.86
N MET A 90 -8.06 -2.45 -2.04
CA MET A 90 -7.51 -3.78 -2.37
C MET A 90 -8.15 -4.33 -3.65
N ARG A 91 -9.46 -4.12 -3.84
CA ARG A 91 -10.14 -4.54 -5.07
C ARG A 91 -9.63 -3.77 -6.29
N GLU A 92 -9.44 -2.47 -6.16
CA GLU A 92 -8.98 -1.57 -7.22
C GLU A 92 -7.52 -1.86 -7.62
N TYR A 93 -6.63 -2.08 -6.65
CA TYR A 93 -5.18 -2.05 -6.87
C TYR A 93 -4.45 -3.39 -6.74
N CYS A 94 -4.94 -4.32 -5.93
CA CYS A 94 -4.33 -5.65 -5.82
C CYS A 94 -4.85 -6.61 -6.88
N HIS A 95 -5.98 -6.28 -7.53
CA HIS A 95 -6.71 -7.13 -8.47
C HIS A 95 -7.02 -8.53 -7.91
N TRP A 96 -7.18 -8.63 -6.59
CA TRP A 96 -7.42 -9.89 -5.92
C TRP A 96 -8.86 -10.37 -6.05
N PRO A 97 -9.08 -11.71 -6.05
CA PRO A 97 -10.41 -12.26 -5.85
C PRO A 97 -10.92 -11.92 -4.44
N LEU A 98 -12.25 -11.84 -4.29
CA LEU A 98 -12.88 -11.41 -3.04
C LEU A 98 -12.53 -12.33 -1.86
N GLU A 99 -12.28 -13.61 -2.13
CA GLU A 99 -11.84 -14.61 -1.17
C GLU A 99 -10.48 -14.26 -0.58
N LYS A 100 -9.54 -13.80 -1.42
CA LYS A 100 -8.19 -13.40 -0.96
C LYS A 100 -8.27 -12.10 -0.14
N ILE A 101 -9.12 -11.15 -0.54
CA ILE A 101 -9.38 -9.93 0.23
C ILE A 101 -10.01 -10.29 1.60
N ALA A 102 -10.96 -11.23 1.63
CA ALA A 102 -11.59 -11.69 2.87
C ALA A 102 -10.55 -12.25 3.85
N ILE A 103 -9.67 -13.14 3.37
CA ILE A 103 -8.60 -13.73 4.16
C ILE A 103 -7.67 -12.64 4.73
N ALA A 104 -7.23 -11.69 3.89
CA ALA A 104 -6.36 -10.61 4.32
C ALA A 104 -6.98 -9.71 5.42
N MET A 105 -8.30 -9.58 5.39
CA MET A 105 -9.09 -8.83 6.36
C MET A 105 -9.60 -9.67 7.54
N GLY A 106 -9.20 -10.95 7.68
CA GLY A 106 -9.60 -11.81 8.79
C GLY A 106 -11.03 -12.36 8.70
N TYR A 107 -11.62 -12.40 7.51
CA TYR A 107 -12.94 -12.96 7.24
C TYR A 107 -12.88 -14.33 6.57
N ASN A 108 -13.85 -15.17 6.89
CA ASN A 108 -13.99 -16.51 6.29
C ASN A 108 -14.95 -16.51 5.09
N THR A 109 -15.51 -15.35 4.71
CA THR A 109 -16.50 -15.24 3.64
C THR A 109 -16.24 -14.03 2.76
N ALA A 110 -16.38 -14.22 1.44
CA ALA A 110 -16.23 -13.17 0.42
C ALA A 110 -17.33 -12.09 0.48
N TRP A 111 -18.49 -12.42 1.10
CA TRP A 111 -19.63 -11.51 1.19
C TRP A 111 -19.31 -10.22 1.97
N MET A 112 -18.46 -10.31 3.00
CA MET A 112 -18.10 -9.14 3.81
C MET A 112 -17.31 -8.09 3.00
N PRO A 113 -16.18 -8.43 2.35
CA PRO A 113 -15.52 -7.51 1.42
C PRO A 113 -16.43 -7.02 0.30
N TRP A 114 -17.26 -7.90 -0.29
CA TRP A 114 -18.20 -7.50 -1.33
C TRP A 114 -19.14 -6.39 -0.86
N SER A 115 -19.74 -6.56 0.32
CA SER A 115 -20.64 -5.57 0.93
C SER A 115 -19.93 -4.24 1.19
N TYR A 116 -18.71 -4.29 1.74
CA TYR A 116 -17.90 -3.10 1.99
C TYR A 116 -17.52 -2.34 0.71
N ILE A 117 -17.17 -3.05 -0.37
CA ILE A 117 -16.86 -2.45 -1.66
C ILE A 117 -18.09 -1.70 -2.20
N HIS A 118 -19.26 -2.35 -2.24
CA HIS A 118 -20.48 -1.72 -2.78
C HIS A 118 -20.94 -0.54 -1.93
N GLN A 119 -20.79 -0.62 -0.61
CA GLN A 119 -21.08 0.52 0.28
C GLN A 119 -20.12 1.68 -0.01
N MET A 120 -18.84 1.40 -0.25
CA MET A 120 -17.86 2.44 -0.56
C MET A 120 -18.14 3.08 -1.93
N ASP A 121 -18.45 2.28 -2.96
CA ASP A 121 -18.85 2.76 -4.29
C ASP A 121 -20.04 3.71 -4.18
N SER A 122 -21.07 3.30 -3.44
CA SER A 122 -22.26 4.11 -3.18
C SER A 122 -21.90 5.41 -2.46
N ILE A 123 -21.03 5.36 -1.43
CA ILE A 123 -20.62 6.57 -0.72
C ILE A 123 -19.88 7.53 -1.64
N LEU A 124 -18.96 7.03 -2.48
CA LEU A 124 -18.15 7.85 -3.37
C LEU A 124 -19.01 8.63 -4.38
N GLU A 125 -20.10 8.03 -4.87
CA GLU A 125 -21.05 8.66 -5.81
C GLU A 125 -21.90 9.78 -5.20
N TRP A 126 -22.16 9.77 -3.88
CA TRP A 126 -23.10 10.71 -3.25
C TRP A 126 -22.44 12.02 -2.83
N ASP A 127 -22.80 13.13 -3.48
CA ASP A 127 -22.25 14.45 -3.15
C ASP A 127 -22.74 14.99 -1.81
N GLY A 128 -21.83 15.65 -1.07
CA GLY A 128 -22.16 16.41 0.15
C GLY A 128 -22.31 15.60 1.45
N VAL A 129 -22.13 14.28 1.42
CA VAL A 129 -22.20 13.40 2.61
C VAL A 129 -20.89 12.60 2.75
N TYR A 130 -20.54 12.19 3.97
CA TYR A 130 -19.35 11.37 4.28
C TYR A 130 -18.00 12.02 3.93
N THR A 131 -17.91 13.35 3.93
CA THR A 131 -16.71 14.11 3.53
C THR A 131 -15.43 13.63 4.21
N THR A 132 -15.47 13.35 5.51
CA THR A 132 -14.30 12.83 6.26
C THR A 132 -13.83 11.48 5.73
N LEU A 133 -14.76 10.57 5.46
CA LEU A 133 -14.47 9.24 4.94
C LEU A 133 -13.90 9.33 3.52
N LYS A 134 -14.51 10.15 2.66
CA LYS A 134 -14.03 10.40 1.29
C LYS A 134 -12.62 11.00 1.28
N ASN A 135 -12.34 11.95 2.16
CA ASN A 135 -11.02 12.56 2.28
C ASN A 135 -9.96 11.55 2.72
N LYS A 136 -10.28 10.68 3.70
CA LYS A 136 -9.39 9.59 4.12
C LYS A 136 -9.16 8.60 2.98
N HIS A 137 -10.21 8.18 2.28
CA HIS A 137 -10.12 7.31 1.11
C HIS A 137 -9.21 7.89 0.04
N GLN A 138 -9.43 9.14 -0.37
CA GLN A 138 -8.65 9.81 -1.40
C GLN A 138 -7.18 9.99 -1.00
N ALA A 139 -6.91 10.33 0.27
CA ALA A 139 -5.55 10.44 0.78
C ALA A 139 -4.80 9.10 0.70
N ILE A 140 -5.44 8.00 1.11
CA ILE A 140 -4.84 6.66 1.05
C ILE A 140 -4.69 6.22 -0.42
N LYS A 141 -5.71 6.44 -1.27
CA LYS A 141 -5.66 6.16 -2.71
C LYS A 141 -4.44 6.81 -3.38
N THR A 142 -4.22 8.10 -3.12
CA THR A 142 -3.09 8.86 -3.68
C THR A 142 -1.73 8.27 -3.26
N LYS A 143 -1.60 7.86 -2.00
CA LYS A 143 -0.40 7.16 -1.51
C LYS A 143 -0.21 5.81 -2.20
N THR A 144 -1.28 5.03 -2.36
CA THR A 144 -1.26 3.72 -3.03
C THR A 144 -0.87 3.84 -4.51
N GLU A 145 -1.42 4.81 -5.24
CA GLU A 145 -1.03 5.07 -6.64
C GLU A 145 0.46 5.42 -6.75
N THR A 146 0.98 6.21 -5.81
CA THR A 146 2.40 6.56 -5.74
C THR A 146 3.27 5.32 -5.48
N PHE A 147 2.84 4.46 -4.55
CA PHE A 147 3.52 3.20 -4.25
C PHE A 147 3.57 2.25 -5.46
N ILE A 148 2.46 2.09 -6.18
CA ILE A 148 2.38 1.22 -7.36
C ILE A 148 3.25 1.74 -8.51
N LYS A 149 3.27 3.06 -8.73
CA LYS A 149 4.18 3.66 -9.72
C LYS A 149 5.62 3.25 -9.45
N ILE A 150 6.06 3.30 -8.19
CA ILE A 150 7.40 2.88 -7.77
C ILE A 150 7.64 1.39 -8.01
N LEU A 151 6.70 0.52 -7.64
CA LEU A 151 6.81 -0.93 -7.91
C LEU A 151 6.96 -1.27 -9.40
N ASN A 152 6.55 -0.38 -10.29
CA ASN A 152 6.65 -0.55 -11.73
C ASN A 152 7.84 0.18 -12.37
N LEU A 153 8.68 0.88 -11.59
CA LEU A 153 9.88 1.58 -12.10
C LEU A 153 11.02 0.64 -12.55
N ASP A 154 10.88 -0.66 -12.39
CA ASP A 154 11.83 -1.66 -12.90
C ASP A 154 11.51 -2.11 -14.36
N GLN A 155 10.52 -1.48 -15.01
CA GLN A 155 10.08 -1.83 -16.39
C GLN A 155 10.38 -0.75 -17.45
N GLN A 156 11.14 0.29 -17.13
CA GLN A 156 11.59 1.35 -18.06
C GLN A 156 13.11 1.40 -18.12
#